data_AF-A0A9W6MG73-F1
#
_entry.id   AF-A0A9W6MG73-F1
#
_cell.length_a   1.000
_cell.length_b   1.000
_cell.length_c   1.000
_cell.angle_alpha   90.00
_cell.angle_beta   90.00
_cell.angle_gamma   90.00
#
_symmetry.space_group_name_H-M   'P 1'
#
loop_
_entity.id
_entity.type
_entity.pdbx_description
1 polymer ?
#
loop_
_entity_poly.entity_id
_entity_poly.type
_entity_poly.pdbx_seq_one_letter_code
_entity_poly.pdbx_strand_id
1 'polypeptide(L)'
;MRVGRRALIDHEELRRLAGEGLSNAELAARFGVSESGILQAKRAAGLSKPMLDHSRAIPWKLERSHNQSGPATNLRNLSSVAQGRAIPPEKLNTALRWADRLVSGGLDISYDPGTGFHEVPAPSEGSLVGTLAAEARKALDY
;
A
#
# COMPACT_ATOMS: atom_id res chain seq x y z
N MET A 1 19.05 -38.84 -3.88
CA MET A 1 18.97 -37.63 -4.74
C MET A 1 19.47 -36.43 -3.94
N ARG A 2 20.47 -35.71 -4.47
CA ARG A 2 21.13 -34.57 -3.81
C ARG A 2 20.17 -33.39 -3.69
N VAL A 3 20.10 -32.80 -2.50
CA VAL A 3 19.53 -31.48 -2.24
C VAL A 3 20.27 -30.46 -3.12
N GLY A 4 19.54 -29.79 -4.02
CA GLY A 4 20.12 -28.76 -4.90
C GLY A 4 20.64 -27.60 -4.08
N ARG A 5 21.89 -27.17 -4.33
CA ARG A 5 22.43 -25.92 -3.75
C ARG A 5 21.51 -24.78 -4.16
N ARG A 6 20.97 -24.03 -3.18
CA ARG A 6 20.42 -22.68 -3.45
C ARG A 6 21.53 -21.90 -4.13
N ALA A 7 21.33 -21.48 -5.38
CA ALA A 7 22.16 -20.44 -5.96
C ALA A 7 22.02 -19.22 -5.05
N LEU A 8 23.11 -18.86 -4.36
CA LEU A 8 23.12 -17.63 -3.56
C LEU A 8 23.02 -16.49 -4.57
N ILE A 9 21.95 -15.71 -4.51
CA ILE A 9 21.82 -14.50 -5.32
C ILE A 9 22.91 -13.55 -4.84
N ASP A 10 23.80 -13.13 -5.74
CA ASP A 10 24.79 -12.10 -5.45
C ASP A 10 24.07 -10.77 -5.21
N HIS A 11 24.17 -10.25 -3.99
CA HIS A 11 23.50 -9.02 -3.59
C HIS A 11 24.09 -7.76 -4.24
N GLU A 12 25.37 -7.77 -4.63
CA GLU A 12 26.00 -6.64 -5.31
C GLU A 12 25.49 -6.55 -6.75
N GLU A 13 25.51 -7.67 -7.46
CA GLU A 13 24.97 -7.75 -8.82
C GLU A 13 23.45 -7.49 -8.85
N LEU A 14 22.70 -7.99 -7.85
CA LEU A 14 21.29 -7.67 -7.71
C LEU A 14 21.05 -6.16 -7.53
N ARG A 15 21.89 -5.48 -6.76
CA ARG A 15 21.80 -4.02 -6.56
C ARG A 15 22.08 -3.26 -7.85
N ARG A 16 23.13 -3.64 -8.57
CA ARG A 16 23.49 -3.02 -9.86
C ARG A 16 22.34 -3.15 -10.87
N LEU A 17 21.85 -4.37 -11.09
CA LEU A 17 20.78 -4.66 -12.03
C LEU A 17 19.43 -4.02 -11.64
N ALA A 18 19.11 -3.99 -10.34
CA ALA A 18 17.91 -3.30 -9.88
C ALA A 18 18.02 -1.77 -10.06
N GLY A 19 19.23 -1.20 -9.91
CA GLY A 19 19.52 0.20 -10.20
C GLY A 19 19.39 0.55 -11.68
N GLU A 20 19.65 -0.41 -12.57
CA GLU A 20 19.43 -0.31 -14.03
C GLU A 20 17.95 -0.41 -14.43
N GLY A 21 17.04 -0.61 -13.47
CA GLY A 21 15.60 -0.61 -13.71
C GLY A 21 15.01 -1.95 -14.11
N LEU A 22 15.77 -3.06 -14.04
CA LEU A 22 15.23 -4.38 -14.35
C LEU A 22 14.07 -4.74 -13.42
N SER A 23 13.01 -5.27 -14.01
CA SER A 23 11.84 -5.81 -13.33
C SER A 23 12.20 -7.07 -12.53
N ASN A 24 11.34 -7.44 -11.57
CA ASN A 24 11.55 -8.67 -10.80
C ASN A 24 11.52 -9.93 -11.67
N ALA A 25 10.73 -9.93 -12.74
CA ALA A 25 10.68 -11.04 -13.70
C ALA A 25 11.99 -11.18 -14.48
N GLU A 26 12.56 -10.09 -14.97
CA GLU A 26 13.87 -10.11 -15.67
C GLU A 26 15.00 -10.55 -14.74
N LEU A 27 15.00 -10.06 -13.50
CA LEU A 27 15.95 -10.50 -12.48
C LEU A 27 15.77 -12.00 -12.18
N ALA A 28 14.54 -12.48 -12.03
CA ALA A 28 14.25 -13.88 -11.76
C ALA A 28 14.78 -14.81 -12.86
N ALA A 29 14.53 -14.45 -14.12
CA ALA A 29 15.07 -15.17 -15.27
C ALA A 29 16.61 -15.18 -15.29
N ARG A 30 17.25 -14.04 -14.99
CA ARG A 30 18.71 -13.89 -15.02
C ARG A 30 19.42 -14.66 -13.90
N PHE A 31 18.83 -14.71 -12.71
CA PHE A 31 19.37 -15.44 -11.57
C PHE A 31 18.89 -16.91 -11.50
N GLY A 32 17.99 -17.34 -12.37
CA GLY A 32 17.46 -18.71 -12.38
C GLY A 32 16.62 -19.04 -11.14
N VAL A 33 15.88 -18.06 -10.61
CA VAL A 33 15.05 -18.19 -9.39
C VAL A 33 13.62 -17.73 -9.65
N SER A 34 12.72 -17.88 -8.68
CA SER A 34 11.39 -17.29 -8.74
C SER A 34 11.41 -15.78 -8.47
N GLU A 35 10.37 -15.06 -8.91
CA GLU A 35 10.17 -13.64 -8.55
C GLU A 35 10.07 -13.44 -7.03
N SER A 36 9.47 -14.39 -6.32
CA SER A 36 9.43 -14.38 -4.85
C SER A 36 10.83 -14.50 -4.23
N GLY A 37 11.74 -15.25 -4.85
CA GLY A 37 13.15 -15.33 -4.45
C GLY A 37 13.88 -13.99 -4.64
N ILE A 38 13.64 -13.30 -5.77
CA ILE A 38 14.17 -11.95 -6.00
C ILE A 38 13.65 -10.95 -4.97
N LEU A 39 12.35 -11.00 -4.66
CA LEU A 39 11.77 -10.12 -3.63
C LEU A 39 12.42 -10.34 -2.26
N GLN A 40 12.66 -11.60 -1.86
CA GLN A 40 13.35 -11.92 -0.62
C GLN A 40 14.80 -11.44 -0.63
N ALA A 41 15.53 -11.64 -1.73
CA ALA A 41 16.91 -11.17 -1.87
C ALA A 41 17.02 -9.64 -1.86
N LYS A 42 16.11 -8.93 -2.56
CA LYS A 42 16.03 -7.47 -2.49
C LYS A 42 15.80 -6.98 -1.06
N ARG A 43 14.95 -7.67 -0.29
CA ARG A 43 14.70 -7.35 1.12
C ARG A 43 15.95 -7.56 1.97
N ALA A 44 16.62 -8.70 1.81
CA ALA A 44 17.87 -9.02 2.51
C ALA A 44 19.01 -8.06 2.15
N ALA A 45 19.03 -7.53 0.92
CA ALA A 45 20.01 -6.57 0.43
C ALA A 45 19.67 -5.10 0.74
N GLY A 46 18.58 -4.83 1.46
CA GLY A 46 18.14 -3.45 1.78
C GLY A 46 17.60 -2.67 0.57
N LEU A 47 17.26 -3.35 -0.52
CA LEU A 47 16.76 -2.76 -1.77
C LEU A 47 15.24 -2.63 -1.80
N SER A 48 14.53 -3.26 -0.86
CA SER A 48 13.09 -3.09 -0.71
C SER A 48 12.81 -1.76 0.00
N LYS A 49 11.95 -0.93 -0.62
CA LYS A 49 11.40 0.24 0.08
C LYS A 49 10.67 -0.23 1.34
N PRO A 50 10.81 0.48 2.48
CA PRO A 50 10.02 0.21 3.67
C PRO A 50 8.53 0.17 3.30
N MET A 51 7.80 -0.81 3.82
CA MET A 51 6.35 -0.81 3.69
C MET A 51 5.82 0.35 4.52
N LEU A 52 4.91 1.14 3.95
CA LEU A 52 4.19 2.16 4.70
C LEU A 52 3.32 1.47 5.75
N ASP A 53 3.26 2.08 6.93
CA ASP A 53 2.30 1.67 7.94
C ASP A 53 0.95 2.35 7.66
N HIS A 54 -0.09 1.55 7.47
CA HIS A 54 -1.45 2.01 7.26
C HIS A 54 -2.36 1.72 8.44
N SER A 55 -1.82 1.28 9.59
CA SER A 55 -2.57 0.93 10.79
C SER A 55 -3.50 2.05 11.25
N ARG A 56 -3.05 3.32 11.19
CA ARG A 56 -3.90 4.48 11.52
C ARG A 56 -5.03 4.73 10.53
N ALA A 57 -4.83 4.38 9.25
CA ALA A 57 -5.84 4.56 8.21
C ALA A 57 -6.82 3.39 8.11
N ILE A 58 -6.39 2.20 8.55
CA ILE A 58 -7.19 0.98 8.64
C ILE A 58 -6.94 0.39 10.03
N PRO A 59 -7.62 0.92 11.06
CA PRO A 59 -7.44 0.46 12.44
C PRO A 59 -8.01 -0.93 12.71
N TRP A 60 -8.73 -1.50 11.73
CA TRP A 60 -9.37 -2.80 11.84
C TRP A 60 -8.49 -3.92 11.28
N LYS A 61 -8.61 -5.10 11.88
CA LYS A 61 -8.12 -6.34 11.28
C LYS A 61 -9.08 -6.78 10.17
N LEU A 62 -8.68 -6.53 8.92
CA LEU A 62 -9.51 -6.86 7.76
C LEU A 62 -9.48 -8.35 7.43
N GLU A 63 -10.63 -8.85 6.99
CA GLU A 63 -10.74 -10.14 6.34
C GLU A 63 -10.03 -10.11 4.98
N ARG A 64 -9.43 -11.25 4.61
CA ARG A 64 -8.61 -11.31 3.39
C ARG A 64 -9.40 -10.91 2.14
N SER A 65 -10.68 -11.28 2.07
CA SER A 65 -11.61 -10.92 0.99
C SER A 65 -11.85 -9.40 0.90
N HIS A 66 -11.76 -8.67 2.01
CA HIS A 66 -12.05 -7.23 2.08
C HIS A 66 -10.80 -6.35 1.89
N ASN A 67 -9.61 -6.95 1.89
CA ASN A 67 -8.34 -6.23 1.78
C ASN A 67 -8.23 -5.37 0.52
N GLN A 68 -8.86 -5.77 -0.57
CA GLN A 68 -8.83 -5.05 -1.85
C GLN A 68 -10.17 -4.38 -2.18
N SER A 69 -11.05 -4.22 -1.18
CA SER A 69 -12.30 -3.47 -1.36
C SER A 69 -12.02 -2.00 -1.70
N GLY A 70 -13.02 -1.33 -2.28
CA GLY A 70 -12.94 0.11 -2.61
C GLY A 70 -12.53 0.97 -1.40
N PRO A 71 -13.24 0.89 -0.25
CA PRO A 71 -12.87 1.65 0.94
C PRO A 71 -11.46 1.34 1.45
N ALA A 72 -11.05 0.07 1.55
CA ALA A 72 -9.70 -0.28 1.98
C ALA A 72 -8.62 0.28 1.04
N THR A 73 -8.88 0.28 -0.27
CA THR A 73 -7.95 0.82 -1.26
C THR A 73 -7.86 2.35 -1.17
N ASN A 74 -9.00 3.03 -1.03
CA ASN A 74 -9.05 4.48 -0.89
C ASN A 74 -8.36 4.97 0.39
N LEU A 75 -8.60 4.30 1.53
CA LEU A 75 -7.93 4.61 2.81
C LEU A 75 -6.40 4.49 2.69
N ARG A 76 -5.89 3.43 2.03
CA ARG A 76 -4.44 3.28 1.80
C ARG A 76 -3.89 4.32 0.85
N ASN A 77 -4.63 4.71 -0.19
CA ASN A 77 -4.18 5.75 -1.12
C ASN A 77 -4.06 7.11 -0.42
N LEU A 78 -5.07 7.52 0.37
CA LEU A 78 -5.02 8.74 1.17
C LEU A 78 -3.86 8.68 2.17
N SER A 79 -3.74 7.57 2.91
CA SER A 79 -2.67 7.35 3.87
C SER A 79 -1.28 7.36 3.23
N SER A 80 -1.13 6.85 2.01
CA SER A 80 0.13 6.89 1.27
C SER A 80 0.54 8.32 0.99
N VAL A 81 -0.36 9.13 0.44
CA VAL A 81 -0.08 10.54 0.14
C VAL A 81 0.17 11.34 1.41
N ALA A 82 -0.62 11.13 2.47
CA ALA A 82 -0.40 11.76 3.77
C ALA A 82 1.00 11.45 4.38
N GLN A 83 1.59 10.31 4.01
CA GLN A 83 2.96 9.91 4.39
C GLN A 83 4.03 10.38 3.38
N GLY A 84 3.70 11.28 2.46
CA GLY A 84 4.62 11.83 1.45
C GLY A 84 4.88 10.90 0.26
N ARG A 85 4.09 9.84 0.08
CA ARG A 85 4.26 8.91 -1.03
C ARG A 85 3.52 9.40 -2.27
N ALA A 86 4.27 9.62 -3.36
CA ALA A 86 3.67 9.79 -4.68
C ALA A 86 2.96 8.51 -5.14
N ILE A 87 1.71 8.66 -5.58
CA ILE A 87 0.89 7.60 -6.21
C ILE A 87 0.34 8.13 -7.54
N PRO A 88 -0.13 7.24 -8.45
CA PRO A 88 -0.77 7.67 -9.69
C PRO A 88 -1.96 8.64 -9.46
N PRO A 89 -2.06 9.76 -10.20
CA PRO A 89 -3.07 10.79 -9.97
C PRO A 89 -4.51 10.28 -10.02
N GLU A 90 -4.81 9.32 -10.90
CA GLU A 90 -6.14 8.74 -11.04
C GLU A 90 -6.61 7.99 -9.79
N LYS A 91 -5.67 7.34 -9.08
CA LYS A 91 -5.95 6.65 -7.82
C LYS A 91 -6.20 7.64 -6.69
N LEU A 92 -5.41 8.71 -6.64
CA LEU A 92 -5.58 9.80 -5.69
C LEU A 92 -6.92 10.52 -5.88
N ASN A 93 -7.22 10.92 -7.11
CA ASN A 93 -8.48 11.62 -7.45
C ASN A 93 -9.71 10.75 -7.13
N THR A 94 -9.61 9.44 -7.29
CA THR A 94 -10.70 8.52 -6.92
C THR A 94 -10.88 8.47 -5.40
N ALA A 95 -9.78 8.37 -4.64
CA ALA A 95 -9.83 8.35 -3.19
C ALA A 95 -10.33 9.68 -2.60
N LEU A 96 -9.89 10.83 -3.14
CA LEU A 96 -10.35 12.16 -2.73
C LEU A 96 -11.84 12.37 -3.02
N ARG A 97 -12.32 12.03 -4.23
CA ARG A 97 -13.76 12.15 -4.54
C ARG A 97 -14.64 11.28 -3.64
N TRP A 98 -14.18 10.07 -3.32
CA TRP A 98 -14.87 9.21 -2.37
C TRP A 98 -14.93 9.82 -0.97
N ALA A 99 -13.81 10.37 -0.48
CA ALA A 99 -13.73 11.01 0.82
C ALA A 99 -14.60 12.28 0.88
N ASP A 100 -14.54 13.13 -0.15
CA ASP A 100 -15.31 14.37 -0.21
C ASP A 100 -16.82 14.11 -0.17
N ARG A 101 -17.29 13.04 -0.85
CA ARG A 101 -18.70 12.63 -0.78
C ARG A 101 -19.11 12.24 0.64
N LEU A 102 -18.28 11.47 1.36
CA LEU A 102 -18.57 11.08 2.74
C LEU A 102 -18.61 12.31 3.65
N VAL A 103 -17.56 13.14 3.61
CA VAL A 103 -17.45 14.33 4.45
C VAL A 103 -18.59 15.32 4.19
N SER A 104 -18.92 15.58 2.93
CA SER A 104 -20.02 16.49 2.56
C SER A 104 -21.39 15.95 2.99
N GLY A 105 -21.53 14.62 3.10
CA GLY A 105 -22.73 13.96 3.60
C GLY A 105 -22.81 13.85 5.13
N GLY A 106 -21.80 14.32 5.87
CA GLY A 106 -21.71 14.10 7.31
C GLY A 106 -21.52 12.61 7.66
N LEU A 107 -20.84 11.87 6.79
CA LEU A 107 -20.60 10.43 6.92
C LEU A 107 -19.11 10.12 7.14
N ASP A 108 -18.86 8.94 7.69
CA ASP A 108 -17.58 8.29 7.82
C ASP A 108 -17.70 6.79 7.46
N ILE A 109 -16.65 6.02 7.70
CA ILE A 109 -16.59 4.60 7.44
C ILE A 109 -16.37 3.80 8.73
N SER A 110 -17.08 2.69 8.84
CA SER A 110 -16.85 1.64 9.83
C SER A 110 -16.57 0.32 9.12
N TYR A 111 -16.08 -0.66 9.88
CA TYR A 111 -15.79 -1.99 9.38
C TYR A 111 -16.32 -3.05 10.34
N ASP A 112 -17.02 -4.03 9.77
CA ASP A 112 -17.41 -5.26 10.45
C ASP A 112 -16.87 -6.47 9.65
N PRO A 113 -16.28 -7.50 10.28
CA PRO A 113 -15.74 -8.65 9.56
C PRO A 113 -16.77 -9.42 8.73
N GLY A 114 -18.03 -9.49 9.17
CA GLY A 114 -19.09 -10.24 8.49
C GLY A 114 -19.66 -9.53 7.27
N THR A 115 -19.78 -8.20 7.33
CA THR A 115 -20.43 -7.38 6.31
C THR A 115 -19.48 -6.48 5.52
N GLY A 116 -18.26 -6.29 6.00
CA GLY A 116 -17.25 -5.45 5.40
C GLY A 116 -17.38 -3.97 5.80
N PHE A 117 -16.91 -3.10 4.92
CA PHE A 117 -16.97 -1.65 5.12
C PHE A 117 -18.37 -1.11 4.88
N HIS A 118 -18.83 -0.23 5.75
CA HIS A 118 -20.13 0.42 5.63
C HIS A 118 -20.06 1.87 6.12
N GLU A 119 -20.92 2.70 5.56
CA GLU A 119 -20.98 4.13 5.88
C GLU A 119 -21.76 4.34 7.18
N VAL A 120 -21.26 5.24 8.02
CA VAL A 120 -21.87 5.60 9.31
C VAL A 120 -21.92 7.12 9.46
N PRO A 121 -22.80 7.70 10.29
CA PRO A 121 -22.71 9.12 10.63
C PRO A 121 -21.31 9.46 11.17
N ALA A 122 -20.75 10.57 10.73
CA ALA A 122 -19.46 11.03 11.19
C ALA A 122 -19.50 11.36 12.69
N PRO A 123 -18.56 10.86 13.52
CA PRO A 123 -18.49 11.19 14.93
C PRO A 123 -18.23 12.68 15.14
N SER A 124 -18.82 13.27 16.18
CA SER A 124 -18.56 14.67 16.58
C SER A 124 -17.11 14.91 17.01
N GLU A 125 -16.43 13.87 17.49
CA GLU A 125 -15.04 13.93 17.97
C GLU A 125 -14.00 13.80 16.86
N GLY A 126 -14.43 13.61 15.61
CA GLY A 126 -13.54 13.57 14.45
C GLY A 126 -13.80 12.40 13.53
N SER A 127 -13.72 12.67 12.22
CA SER A 127 -13.87 11.66 11.18
C SER A 127 -12.52 11.07 10.75
N LEU A 128 -12.42 9.75 10.66
CA LEU A 128 -11.26 9.05 10.10
C LEU A 128 -11.03 9.45 8.65
N VAL A 129 -12.06 9.33 7.80
CA VAL A 129 -11.96 9.69 6.38
C VAL A 129 -11.65 11.17 6.20
N GLY A 130 -12.33 12.05 6.95
CA GLY A 130 -12.09 13.48 6.91
C GLY A 130 -10.66 13.86 7.30
N THR A 131 -10.13 13.24 8.36
CA THR A 131 -8.75 13.45 8.80
C THR A 131 -7.75 13.01 7.74
N LEU A 132 -7.89 11.79 7.19
CA LEU A 132 -6.98 11.29 6.17
C LEU A 132 -7.02 12.13 4.88
N ALA A 133 -8.20 12.60 4.48
CA ALA A 133 -8.34 13.48 3.32
C ALA A 133 -7.64 14.83 3.53
N ALA A 134 -7.82 15.43 4.71
CA ALA A 134 -7.16 16.69 5.06
C ALA A 134 -5.64 16.56 5.08
N GLU A 135 -5.11 15.49 5.66
CA GLU A 135 -3.67 15.21 5.69
C GLU A 135 -3.10 14.93 4.30
N ALA A 136 -3.80 14.16 3.48
CA ALA A 136 -3.39 13.90 2.10
C ALA A 136 -3.34 15.19 1.28
N ARG A 137 -4.34 16.08 1.43
CA ARG A 137 -4.33 17.40 0.76
C ARG A 137 -3.18 18.26 1.25
N LYS A 138 -2.98 18.35 2.57
CA LYS A 138 -1.86 19.08 3.15
C LYS A 138 -0.54 18.60 2.56
N ALA A 139 -0.33 17.30 2.40
CA ALA A 139 0.90 16.76 1.82
C ALA A 139 1.13 17.09 0.33
N LEU A 140 0.10 17.54 -0.41
CA LEU A 140 0.22 17.99 -1.80
C LEU A 140 0.57 19.48 -1.92
N ASP A 141 0.32 20.25 -0.86
CA ASP A 141 0.58 21.70 -0.82
C ASP A 141 2.04 22.03 -0.42
N TYR A 142 2.85 21.01 -0.07
CA TYR A 142 4.29 21.10 0.24
C TYR A 142 5.13 20.50 -0.88
#